data_AF-A0A3B5PY78-F1
#
_entry.id   AF-A0A3B5PY78-F1
#
_cell.length_a   1.000
_cell.length_b   1.000
_cell.length_c   1.000
_cell.angle_alpha   90.00
_cell.angle_beta   90.00
_cell.angle_gamma   90.00
#
_symmetry.space_group_name_H-M   'P 1'
#
loop_
_entity.id
_entity.type
_entity.pdbx_description
1 polymer ?
#
loop_
_entity_poly.entity_id
_entity_poly.type
_entity_poly.pdbx_seq_one_letter_code
_entity_poly.pdbx_strand_id
1 'polypeptide(L)'
;MQLQKFVMVKFLQDTVVDPVDTEWFGFLKAGQAKETETLQESALYREDRLGLAAMDKAHKLVFLSTDGDHLQFSREWFTANLLPFLR
;
A
#
# COMPACT_ATOMS: atom_id res chain seq x y z
N MET A 1 15.61 -6.86 15.12
CA MET A 1 15.53 -6.36 13.73
C MET A 1 14.41 -5.33 13.66
N GLN A 2 14.63 -4.19 13.01
CA GLN A 2 13.59 -3.16 12.77
C GLN A 2 13.42 -2.99 11.26
N LEU A 3 12.18 -2.83 10.80
CA LEU A 3 11.89 -2.51 9.41
C LEU A 3 12.39 -1.10 9.05
N GLN A 4 13.18 -0.99 7.98
CA GLN A 4 13.70 0.30 7.48
C GLN A 4 12.71 0.97 6.51
N LYS A 5 12.14 0.18 5.60
CA LYS A 5 11.12 0.60 4.64
C LYS A 5 10.02 -0.44 4.58
N PHE A 6 8.77 0.03 4.54
CA PHE A 6 7.61 -0.77 4.20
C PHE A 6 7.10 -0.31 2.85
N VAL A 7 7.42 -1.08 1.80
CA VAL A 7 7.05 -0.74 0.42
C VAL A 7 5.77 -1.49 0.06
N MET A 8 4.75 -0.76 -0.36
CA MET A 8 3.45 -1.26 -0.79
C MET A 8 3.25 -0.89 -2.26
N VAL A 9 2.94 -1.88 -3.09
CA VAL A 9 2.75 -1.71 -4.53
C VAL A 9 1.28 -1.93 -4.84
N LYS A 10 0.64 -0.97 -5.54
CA LYS A 10 -0.75 -1.05 -5.99
C LYS A 10 -0.84 -1.22 -7.51
N PHE A 11 -1.62 -2.19 -7.96
CA PHE A 11 -1.93 -2.44 -9.37
C PHE A 11 -3.19 -1.66 -9.76
N LEU A 12 -3.05 -0.71 -10.69
CA LEU A 12 -4.15 0.24 -10.98
C LEU A 12 -5.33 -0.37 -11.73
N GLN A 13 -5.15 -1.56 -12.32
CA GLN A 13 -6.17 -2.27 -13.09
C GLN A 13 -6.41 -3.67 -12.52
N ASP A 14 -6.14 -3.88 -11.23
CA ASP A 14 -6.30 -5.17 -10.56
C ASP A 14 -7.76 -5.65 -10.62
N THR A 15 -7.95 -6.87 -11.14
CA THR A 15 -9.25 -7.56 -11.23
C THR A 15 -9.38 -8.73 -10.27
N VAL A 16 -8.36 -8.99 -9.45
CA VAL A 16 -8.27 -10.11 -8.50
C VAL A 16 -8.53 -9.63 -7.07
N VAL A 17 -7.98 -8.47 -6.69
CA VAL A 17 -8.05 -7.93 -5.34
C VAL A 17 -9.25 -6.99 -5.18
N ASP A 18 -10.15 -7.31 -4.25
CA ASP A 18 -11.35 -6.51 -3.98
C ASP A 18 -11.45 -6.14 -2.47
N PRO A 19 -11.37 -4.85 -2.09
CA PRO A 19 -11.04 -3.71 -2.95
C PRO A 19 -9.52 -3.58 -3.21
N VAL A 20 -9.15 -3.04 -4.37
CA VAL A 20 -7.76 -2.71 -4.76
C VAL A 20 -7.07 -1.81 -3.72
N ASP A 21 -7.82 -1.00 -2.97
CA ASP A 21 -7.30 -0.18 -1.87
C ASP A 21 -6.60 -0.97 -0.76
N THR A 22 -6.88 -2.28 -0.62
CA THR A 22 -6.22 -3.17 0.35
C THR A 22 -4.72 -3.31 0.11
N GLU A 23 -4.25 -3.15 -1.14
CA GLU A 23 -2.83 -3.22 -1.50
C GLU A 23 -2.01 -2.08 -0.86
N TRP A 24 -2.68 -0.98 -0.51
CA TRP A 24 -2.13 0.17 0.22
C TRP A 24 -2.73 0.31 1.63
N PHE A 25 -3.15 -0.81 2.23
CA PHE A 25 -3.66 -0.85 3.60
C PHE A 25 -4.97 -0.07 3.83
N GLY A 26 -5.65 0.36 2.77
CA GLY A 26 -7.02 0.87 2.82
C GLY A 26 -8.04 -0.28 2.88
N PHE A 27 -9.31 0.05 3.11
CA PHE A 27 -10.39 -0.93 3.09
C PHE A 27 -11.76 -0.29 2.86
N LEU A 28 -12.83 -1.09 2.86
CA LEU A 28 -14.21 -0.61 2.86
C LEU A 28 -14.52 0.08 4.20
N LYS A 29 -15.26 1.20 4.16
CA LYS A 29 -15.77 1.83 5.38
C LYS A 29 -16.71 0.86 6.13
N ALA A 30 -16.63 0.85 7.46
CA ALA A 30 -17.39 -0.07 8.29
C ALA A 30 -18.92 0.05 8.08
N GLY A 31 -19.59 -1.10 8.04
CA GLY A 31 -21.05 -1.19 7.94
C GLY A 31 -21.62 -1.17 6.52
N GLN A 32 -20.77 -1.17 5.48
CA GLN A 32 -21.18 -1.18 4.08
C GLN A 32 -20.07 -1.76 3.18
N ALA A 33 -20.33 -1.95 1.88
CA ALA A 33 -19.42 -2.62 0.94
C ALA A 33 -19.24 -1.89 -0.41
N LYS A 34 -19.30 -0.55 -0.40
CA LYS A 34 -19.24 0.30 -1.59
C LYS A 34 -18.16 1.37 -1.51
N GLU A 35 -18.13 2.15 -0.44
CA GLU A 35 -17.14 3.20 -0.23
C GLU A 35 -15.89 2.66 0.44
N THR A 36 -14.72 3.06 -0.04
CA THR A 36 -13.44 2.77 0.59
C THR A 36 -12.97 3.93 1.46
N GLU A 37 -12.07 3.63 2.39
CA GLU A 37 -11.25 4.55 3.16
C GLU A 37 -9.78 4.17 2.99
N THR A 38 -8.93 5.18 2.94
CA THR A 38 -7.48 5.05 2.89
C THR A 38 -6.92 4.59 4.24
N LEU A 39 -5.66 4.13 4.26
CA LEU A 39 -4.94 3.86 5.50
C LEU A 39 -5.05 5.04 6.47
N GLN A 40 -4.78 6.27 6.02
CA GLN A 40 -4.76 7.47 6.86
C GLN A 40 -6.14 7.83 7.44
N GLU A 41 -7.21 7.46 6.74
CA GLU A 41 -8.58 7.66 7.22
C GLU A 41 -8.99 6.59 8.24
N SER A 42 -8.39 5.41 8.23
CA SER A 42 -8.77 4.32 9.13
C SER A 42 -8.46 4.59 10.61
N ALA A 43 -9.25 3.98 11.51
CA ALA A 43 -8.96 3.99 12.95
C ALA A 43 -7.62 3.33 13.29
N LEU A 44 -7.21 2.32 12.49
CA LEU A 44 -5.93 1.63 12.61
C LEU A 44 -4.74 2.60 12.60
N TYR A 45 -4.77 3.56 11.67
CA TYR A 45 -3.74 4.58 11.52
C TYR A 45 -3.90 5.72 12.53
N ARG A 46 -5.11 6.27 12.69
CA ARG A 46 -5.35 7.42 13.58
C ARG A 46 -5.00 7.13 15.04
N GLU A 47 -5.25 5.91 15.48
CA GLU A 47 -4.91 5.44 16.83
C GLU A 47 -3.54 4.75 16.90
N ASP A 48 -2.81 4.71 15.78
CA ASP A 48 -1.47 4.14 15.63
C ASP A 48 -1.31 2.71 16.19
N ARG A 49 -2.35 1.87 16.04
CA ARG A 49 -2.43 0.55 16.69
C ARG A 49 -1.31 -0.42 16.28
N LEU A 50 -0.72 -0.21 15.11
CA LEU A 50 0.40 -0.99 14.57
C LEU A 50 1.69 -0.18 14.38
N GLY A 51 1.72 1.10 14.79
CA GLY A 51 2.87 1.98 14.54
C GLY A 51 2.95 2.52 13.10
N LEU A 52 1.91 2.36 12.27
CA LEU A 52 1.91 2.81 10.88
C LEU A 52 1.95 4.33 10.76
N ALA A 53 1.32 5.08 11.67
CA ALA A 53 1.38 6.53 11.66
C ALA A 53 2.75 7.04 12.11
N ALA A 54 3.38 6.36 13.08
CA ALA A 54 4.78 6.64 13.43
C ALA A 54 5.73 6.34 12.26
N MET A 55 5.52 5.23 11.54
CA MET A 55 6.32 4.88 10.36
C MET A 55 6.13 5.87 9.20
N ASP A 56 4.91 6.32 8.95
CA ASP A 56 4.61 7.30 7.90
C ASP A 56 5.28 8.65 8.19
N LYS A 57 5.15 9.14 9.44
CA LYS A 57 5.86 10.35 9.93
C LYS A 57 7.38 10.23 9.82
N ALA A 58 7.91 9.02 9.95
CA ALA A 58 9.34 8.73 9.79
C ALA A 58 9.74 8.44 8.32
N HIS A 59 8.85 8.65 7.36
CA HIS A 59 9.04 8.39 5.93
C HIS A 59 9.46 6.94 5.63
N LYS A 60 8.96 5.97 6.41
CA LYS A 60 9.24 4.55 6.24
C LYS A 60 8.21 3.83 5.36
N LEU A 61 6.98 4.34 5.28
CA LEU A 61 5.99 3.82 4.33
C LEU A 61 6.31 4.36 2.93
N VAL A 62 6.27 3.48 1.93
CA VAL A 62 6.45 3.82 0.52
C VAL A 62 5.29 3.25 -0.25
N PHE A 63 4.55 4.12 -0.92
CA PHE A 63 3.41 3.77 -1.76
C PHE A 63 3.83 3.89 -3.23
N LEU A 64 3.92 2.77 -3.91
CA LEU A 64 4.21 2.68 -5.35
C LEU A 64 2.98 2.18 -6.08
N SER A 65 2.79 2.60 -7.33
CA SER A 65 1.78 2.04 -8.20
C SER A 65 2.34 1.71 -9.58
N THR A 66 1.68 0.78 -10.25
CA THR A 66 1.97 0.42 -11.64
C THR A 66 0.67 0.27 -12.40
N ASP A 67 0.71 0.61 -13.69
CA ASP A 67 -0.31 0.19 -14.63
C ASP A 67 -0.21 -1.32 -14.84
N GLY A 68 -1.35 -1.99 -14.92
CA GLY A 68 -1.44 -3.45 -15.06
C GLY A 68 -2.45 -4.08 -14.11
N ASP A 69 -2.85 -5.30 -14.46
CA ASP A 69 -3.64 -6.18 -13.61
C ASP A 69 -2.75 -6.80 -12.50
N HIS A 70 -3.31 -7.70 -11.68
CA HIS A 70 -2.66 -8.31 -10.54
C HIS A 70 -1.27 -8.88 -10.87
N LEU A 71 -0.25 -8.42 -10.16
CA LEU A 71 1.16 -8.82 -10.32
C LEU A 71 1.76 -8.52 -11.71
N GLN A 72 1.06 -7.73 -12.54
CA GLN A 72 1.54 -7.35 -13.86
C GLN A 72 2.36 -6.07 -13.78
N PHE A 73 3.68 -6.20 -13.94
CA PHE A 73 4.60 -5.07 -14.08
C PHE A 73 5.74 -5.43 -15.03
N SER A 74 6.33 -4.41 -15.68
CA SER A 74 7.47 -4.63 -16.56
C SER A 74 8.78 -4.80 -15.79
N ARG A 75 9.77 -5.41 -16.44
CA ARG A 75 11.12 -5.53 -15.86
C ARG A 75 11.77 -4.16 -15.64
N GLU A 76 11.48 -3.22 -16.53
CA GLU A 76 11.94 -1.83 -16.46
C GLU A 76 11.37 -1.16 -15.21
N TRP A 77 10.06 -1.32 -14.96
CA TRP A 77 9.40 -0.78 -13.77
C TRP A 77 9.96 -1.40 -12.49
N PHE A 78 10.15 -2.72 -12.45
CA PHE A 78 10.76 -3.41 -11.30
C PHE A 78 12.16 -2.88 -11.01
N THR A 79 12.99 -2.75 -12.04
CA THR A 79 14.38 -2.30 -11.92
C THR A 79 14.45 -0.85 -11.44
N ALA A 80 13.55 0.00 -11.91
CA ALA A 80 13.50 1.41 -11.52
C ALA A 80 12.94 1.62 -10.10
N ASN A 81 11.91 0.86 -9.70
CA ASN A 81 11.12 1.17 -8.49
C ASN A 81 11.34 0.22 -7.31
N LEU A 82 11.67 -1.06 -7.54
CA LEU A 82 11.83 -2.05 -6.46
C LEU A 82 13.28 -2.41 -6.19
N LEU A 83 14.11 -2.54 -7.23
CA LEU A 83 15.52 -2.88 -7.06
C LEU A 83 16.31 -1.93 -6.13
N PRO A 84 16.03 -0.61 -6.06
CA PRO A 84 16.70 0.28 -5.10
C PRO A 84 16.51 -0.09 -3.62
N PHE A 85 15.44 -0.83 -3.26
CA PHE A 85 15.17 -1.25 -1.87
C PHE A 85 15.82 -2.58 -1.49
N LEU A 86 16.41 -3.29 -2.45
CA LEU A 86 16.99 -4.62 -2.26
C LEU A 86 18.53 -4.61 -2.28
N ARG A 87 19.14 -3.45 -2.48
CA ARG A 87 20.60 -3.26 -2.54
C ARG A 87 21.15 -2.80 -1.20
#